data_AF-A0A5C1DPP9-F1
#
_entry.id   AF-A0A5C1DPP9-F1
#
_cell.length_a   1.000
_cell.length_b   1.000
_cell.length_c   1.000
_cell.angle_alpha   90.00
_cell.angle_beta   90.00
_cell.angle_gamma   90.00
#
_symmetry.space_group_name_H-M   'P 1'
#
loop_
_entity.id
_entity.type
_entity.pdbx_description
1 polymer ?
#
loop_
_entity_poly.entity_id
_entity_poly.type
_entity_poly.pdbx_seq_one_letter_code
_entity_poly.pdbx_strand_id
1 'polypeptide(L)'
;MSDGEARAAASQAKPQAGSATYTYLRCYYRLDAASTKPQTSYVWATDPSSGDYYRVNGYWWSGSVVALKNMFYSDVSQDALRSVCQQTLAKQGINKPLALVAAANNFMSYNHTIWSLDSAAQGNAINKLVVFGDSLSDTQNMYGASQWKLPTAKSWYVGRFSNGPVWVEYLADKLKLPMYNWAIGGAAADQHLVVPGLLQEVDSWTQYMQKAPNYRPENTLFTMLIGGNDLLNYGRTVDQVIADQGKALEKVIVAGGRNIVVLSLPDLSRTPSGSSGGKAAQLSQQVRDYNAKLATLVANLRLKYGASLKLGLFDAYAMFNDLLANPGKYQVSNATQSCLNIAANASLPYVSAQTPRPECANADAYVFWDNLHPTTHTHLLLGGFVADFVRQQGYALPMQSLARKR
;
A
#
# COMPACT_ATOMS: atom_id res chain seq x y z
N MET A 1 -11.45 21.56 31.61
CA MET A 1 -10.15 21.26 30.98
C MET A 1 -9.18 22.28 31.53
N SER A 2 -8.26 21.85 32.40
CA SER A 2 -7.33 22.77 33.05
C SER A 2 -6.15 23.07 32.12
N ASP A 3 -5.55 24.25 32.26
CA ASP A 3 -4.40 24.73 31.48
C ASP A 3 -3.16 23.80 31.51
N GLY A 4 -3.18 22.76 32.35
CA GLY A 4 -2.17 21.70 32.41
C GLY A 4 -2.27 20.67 31.27
N GLU A 5 -3.47 20.36 30.77
CA GLU A 5 -3.66 19.36 29.70
C GLU A 5 -3.29 19.94 28.31
N ALA A 6 -3.40 21.27 28.14
CA ALA A 6 -2.97 21.96 26.92
C ALA A 6 -1.44 22.03 26.76
N ARG A 7 -0.67 21.91 27.86
CA ARG A 7 0.81 21.97 27.83
C ARG A 7 1.47 20.63 27.53
N ALA A 8 0.78 19.51 27.68
CA ALA A 8 1.30 18.18 27.33
C ALA A 8 1.25 17.87 25.83
N ALA A 9 0.51 18.66 25.04
CA ALA A 9 0.40 18.50 23.58
C ALA A 9 1.43 19.33 22.77
N ALA A 10 2.27 20.15 23.42
CA ALA A 10 3.05 21.20 22.76
C ALA A 10 4.58 21.06 22.83
N SER A 11 5.14 19.93 23.29
CA SER A 11 6.59 19.67 23.19
C SER A 11 6.90 18.56 22.20
N GLN A 12 6.35 18.65 20.98
CA GLN A 12 6.90 17.90 19.86
C GLN A 12 8.21 18.60 19.46
N ALA A 13 9.35 17.98 19.76
CA ALA A 13 10.64 18.47 19.31
C ALA A 13 10.59 18.75 17.80
N LYS A 14 11.16 19.89 17.36
CA LYS A 14 11.19 20.25 15.93
C LYS A 14 11.76 19.08 15.12
N PRO A 15 11.18 18.76 13.94
CA PRO A 15 11.73 17.75 13.06
C PRO A 15 13.22 17.99 12.79
N GLN A 16 14.07 17.06 13.19
CA GLN A 16 15.51 17.17 12.98
C GLN A 16 15.88 16.42 11.69
N ALA A 17 16.18 17.19 10.64
CA ALA A 17 16.69 16.66 9.39
C ALA A 17 18.02 15.91 9.61
N GLY A 18 18.26 14.88 8.80
CA GLY A 18 19.55 14.19 8.74
C GLY A 18 20.63 15.06 8.09
N SER A 19 21.85 14.54 7.98
CA SER A 19 22.92 15.23 7.26
C SER A 19 22.61 15.30 5.76
N ALA A 20 22.78 16.49 5.19
CA ALA A 20 22.55 16.73 3.77
C ALA A 20 23.51 15.89 2.91
N THR A 21 22.97 15.27 1.86
CA THR A 21 23.68 14.38 0.94
C THR A 21 22.85 14.21 -0.34
N TYR A 22 23.19 13.22 -1.15
CA TYR A 22 22.41 12.79 -2.31
C TYR A 22 22.28 11.27 -2.38
N THR A 23 21.37 10.81 -3.23
CA THR A 23 21.22 9.40 -3.65
C THR A 23 20.98 9.32 -5.16
N TYR A 24 21.01 8.12 -5.72
CA TYR A 24 20.62 7.87 -7.11
C TYR A 24 19.26 7.21 -7.20
N LEU A 25 18.71 7.14 -8.41
CA LEU A 25 17.36 6.68 -8.66
C LEU A 25 17.36 5.44 -9.56
N ARG A 26 16.69 4.37 -9.12
CA ARG A 26 16.38 3.19 -9.94
C ARG A 26 15.00 3.35 -10.55
N CYS A 27 14.93 3.14 -11.86
CA CYS A 27 13.72 3.21 -12.66
C CYS A 27 13.35 1.80 -13.14
N TYR A 28 12.42 1.16 -12.43
CA TYR A 28 11.98 -0.18 -12.77
C TYR A 28 10.94 -0.15 -13.89
N TYR A 29 10.93 -1.20 -14.69
CA TYR A 29 9.97 -1.44 -15.77
C TYR A 29 9.70 -2.94 -15.91
N ARG A 30 8.54 -3.30 -16.47
CA ARG A 30 8.21 -4.70 -16.76
C ARG A 30 8.96 -5.18 -18.01
N LEU A 31 9.51 -6.39 -18.00
CA LEU A 31 10.26 -6.94 -19.14
C LEU A 31 9.35 -7.26 -20.34
N ASP A 32 8.22 -7.90 -20.07
CA ASP A 32 7.23 -8.31 -21.08
C ASP A 32 5.92 -7.53 -20.88
N ALA A 33 5.14 -7.29 -21.93
CA ALA A 33 3.86 -6.59 -21.81
C ALA A 33 2.72 -7.51 -21.35
N ALA A 34 2.85 -8.83 -21.53
CA ALA A 34 1.82 -9.79 -21.17
C ALA A 34 1.44 -9.70 -19.68
N SER A 35 0.14 -9.76 -19.38
CA SER A 35 -0.39 -9.72 -18.02
C SER A 35 0.06 -10.92 -17.17
N THR A 36 0.47 -12.01 -17.81
CA THR A 36 0.97 -13.25 -17.20
C THR A 36 2.48 -13.25 -16.91
N LYS A 37 3.22 -12.20 -17.29
CA LYS A 37 4.67 -12.10 -17.16
C LYS A 37 5.08 -10.87 -16.32
N PRO A 38 5.04 -10.97 -14.97
CA PRO A 38 5.23 -9.84 -14.08
C PRO A 38 6.71 -9.47 -13.85
N GLN A 39 7.66 -10.16 -14.49
CA GLN A 39 9.08 -9.93 -14.27
C GLN A 39 9.47 -8.51 -14.66
N THR A 40 10.37 -7.91 -13.87
CA THR A 40 10.82 -6.53 -14.05
C THR A 40 12.33 -6.46 -14.03
N SER A 41 12.85 -5.36 -14.55
CA SER A 41 14.24 -4.95 -14.39
C SER A 41 14.27 -3.45 -14.09
N TYR A 42 15.46 -2.89 -13.86
CA TYR A 42 15.65 -1.46 -13.68
C TYR A 42 16.83 -0.94 -14.49
N VAL A 43 16.79 0.37 -14.72
CA VAL A 43 17.96 1.15 -15.15
C VAL A 43 18.20 2.25 -14.12
N TRP A 44 19.43 2.75 -14.04
CA TRP A 44 19.72 3.96 -13.29
C TRP A 44 19.22 5.18 -14.06
N ALA A 45 18.55 6.08 -13.37
CA ALA A 45 18.09 7.33 -13.95
C ALA A 45 19.27 8.17 -14.43
N THR A 46 19.10 8.83 -15.57
CA THR A 46 20.09 9.76 -16.12
C THR A 46 19.56 11.19 -16.11
N ASP A 47 20.42 12.14 -15.79
CA ASP A 47 20.13 13.57 -15.91
C ASP A 47 19.87 13.91 -17.40
N PRO A 48 18.73 14.54 -17.74
CA PRO A 48 18.40 14.86 -19.13
C PRO A 48 19.39 15.84 -19.79
N SER A 49 20.05 16.69 -19.01
CA SER A 49 20.94 17.74 -19.51
C SER A 49 22.39 17.25 -19.71
N SER A 50 22.95 16.52 -18.74
CA SER A 50 24.34 16.05 -18.81
C SER A 50 24.48 14.63 -19.32
N GLY A 51 23.46 13.79 -19.14
CA GLY A 51 23.53 12.35 -19.38
C GLY A 51 24.19 11.55 -18.26
N ASP A 52 24.70 12.20 -17.21
CA ASP A 52 25.24 11.53 -16.02
C ASP A 52 24.13 10.86 -15.20
N TYR A 53 24.49 10.09 -14.17
CA TYR A 53 23.50 9.56 -13.23
C TYR A 53 22.76 10.69 -12.50
N TYR A 54 21.43 10.63 -12.54
CA TYR A 54 20.58 11.61 -11.87
C TYR A 54 20.73 11.50 -10.36
N ARG A 55 20.99 12.63 -9.70
CA ARG A 55 21.16 12.73 -8.25
C ARG A 55 19.95 13.40 -7.61
N VAL A 56 19.42 12.76 -6.58
CA VAL A 56 18.37 13.33 -5.72
C VAL A 56 19.04 13.88 -4.47
N ASN A 57 19.03 15.20 -4.28
CA ASN A 57 19.56 15.84 -3.08
C ASN A 57 18.57 15.74 -1.93
N GLY A 58 19.07 15.59 -0.70
CA GLY A 58 18.22 15.35 0.47
C GLY A 58 18.98 14.79 1.65
N TYR A 59 18.31 14.02 2.50
CA TYR A 59 18.94 13.36 3.65
C TYR A 59 18.30 12.00 3.95
N TRP A 60 19.09 11.11 4.53
CA TRP A 60 18.63 9.81 4.98
C TRP A 60 18.14 9.84 6.43
N TRP A 61 17.15 9.02 6.73
CA TRP A 61 16.85 8.61 8.09
C TRP A 61 16.36 7.15 8.14
N SER A 62 16.65 6.48 9.26
CA SER A 62 16.28 5.11 9.54
C SER A 62 15.81 4.97 10.99
N GLY A 63 14.66 4.33 11.19
CA GLY A 63 14.13 4.02 12.52
C GLY A 63 14.56 2.65 13.05
N SER A 64 14.40 2.42 14.35
CA SER A 64 14.84 1.19 15.04
C SER A 64 13.82 0.05 15.02
N VAL A 65 12.52 0.34 14.84
CA VAL A 65 11.44 -0.66 15.03
C VAL A 65 11.21 -1.54 13.81
N VAL A 66 11.58 -1.08 12.61
CA VAL A 66 11.61 -1.88 11.38
C VAL A 66 12.97 -1.65 10.75
N ALA A 67 13.99 -2.37 11.25
CA ALA A 67 15.42 -2.18 10.97
C ALA A 67 15.86 -2.30 9.49
N LEU A 68 14.91 -2.45 8.56
CA LEU A 68 15.12 -2.61 7.12
C LEU A 68 14.51 -1.46 6.30
N LYS A 69 13.85 -0.48 6.94
CA LYS A 69 13.40 0.74 6.27
C LYS A 69 14.48 1.82 6.42
N ASN A 70 15.05 2.25 5.31
CA ASN A 70 15.69 3.56 5.19
C ASN A 70 14.79 4.39 4.28
N MET A 71 14.54 5.65 4.65
CA MET A 71 13.79 6.59 3.82
C MET A 71 14.67 7.79 3.48
N PHE A 72 14.62 8.21 2.22
CA PHE A 72 15.31 9.39 1.75
C PHE A 72 14.32 10.56 1.67
N TYR A 73 14.64 11.69 2.27
CA TYR A 73 13.78 12.88 2.29
C TYR A 73 14.35 13.91 1.33
N SER A 74 13.51 14.43 0.43
CA SER A 74 13.94 15.37 -0.61
C SER A 74 12.84 16.36 -0.95
N ASP A 75 13.21 17.57 -1.38
CA ASP A 75 12.25 18.55 -1.92
C ASP A 75 11.81 18.21 -3.36
N VAL A 76 12.40 17.19 -3.99
CA VAL A 76 11.99 16.74 -5.32
C VAL A 76 10.62 16.05 -5.25
N SER A 77 9.67 16.51 -6.09
CA SER A 77 8.33 15.94 -6.15
C SER A 77 8.32 14.53 -6.74
N GLN A 78 7.35 13.70 -6.35
CA GLN A 78 7.17 12.37 -6.93
C GLN A 78 6.96 12.41 -8.44
N ASP A 79 6.24 13.42 -8.95
CA ASP A 79 6.04 13.59 -10.40
C ASP A 79 7.35 13.90 -11.13
N ALA A 80 8.23 14.71 -10.54
CA ALA A 80 9.56 14.96 -11.10
C ALA A 80 10.40 13.68 -11.13
N LEU A 81 10.43 12.91 -10.03
CA LEU A 81 11.14 11.62 -9.98
C LEU A 81 10.62 10.64 -11.04
N ARG A 82 9.30 10.51 -11.17
CA ARG A 82 8.66 9.68 -12.20
C ARG A 82 8.97 10.18 -13.60
N SER A 83 8.94 11.49 -13.83
CA SER A 83 9.25 12.09 -15.13
C SER A 83 10.68 11.78 -15.56
N VAL A 84 11.67 11.97 -14.68
CA VAL A 84 13.07 11.62 -14.96
C VAL A 84 13.22 10.14 -15.30
N CYS A 85 12.56 9.26 -14.54
CA CYS A 85 12.60 7.83 -14.83
C CYS A 85 11.96 7.47 -16.17
N GLN A 86 10.79 8.04 -16.48
CA GLN A 86 10.11 7.76 -17.76
C GLN A 86 10.94 8.26 -18.95
N GLN A 87 11.56 9.43 -18.83
CA GLN A 87 12.48 9.96 -19.84
C GLN A 87 13.73 9.10 -20.00
N THR A 88 14.30 8.60 -18.90
CA THR A 88 15.44 7.68 -18.93
C THR A 88 15.08 6.41 -19.71
N LEU A 89 13.93 5.80 -19.42
CA LEU A 89 13.46 4.62 -20.14
C LEU A 89 13.26 4.91 -21.63
N ALA A 90 12.60 6.01 -21.98
CA ALA A 90 12.37 6.40 -23.37
C ALA A 90 13.69 6.62 -24.14
N LYS A 91 14.68 7.27 -23.52
CA LYS A 91 16.02 7.48 -24.11
C LYS A 91 16.75 6.17 -24.40
N GLN A 92 16.46 5.11 -23.66
CA GLN A 92 16.99 3.76 -23.88
C GLN A 92 16.10 2.89 -24.79
N GLY A 93 15.08 3.46 -25.42
CA GLY A 93 14.14 2.73 -26.29
C GLY A 93 13.15 1.85 -25.53
N ILE A 94 13.02 2.03 -24.21
CA ILE A 94 12.09 1.27 -23.35
C ILE A 94 10.77 2.02 -23.25
N ASN A 95 9.86 1.75 -24.18
CA ASN A 95 8.51 2.35 -24.21
C ASN A 95 7.54 1.59 -23.30
N LYS A 96 7.80 1.60 -21.98
CA LYS A 96 6.99 0.89 -20.99
C LYS A 96 6.65 1.79 -19.80
N PRO A 97 5.51 1.57 -19.12
CA PRO A 97 5.20 2.27 -17.88
C PRO A 97 6.20 1.93 -16.77
N LEU A 98 6.39 2.86 -15.84
CA LEU A 98 7.18 2.64 -14.64
C LEU A 98 6.54 1.60 -13.72
N ALA A 99 7.38 0.67 -13.25
CA ALA A 99 6.99 -0.35 -12.27
C ALA A 99 7.28 0.07 -10.82
N LEU A 100 8.40 0.77 -10.61
CA LEU A 100 8.84 1.27 -9.31
C LEU A 100 9.88 2.36 -9.55
N VAL A 101 9.87 3.36 -8.68
CA VAL A 101 10.92 4.36 -8.56
C VAL A 101 11.49 4.23 -7.16
N ALA A 102 12.81 4.07 -7.02
CA ALA A 102 13.44 3.83 -5.73
C ALA A 102 14.79 4.55 -5.60
N ALA A 103 15.08 5.09 -4.42
CA ALA A 103 16.41 5.56 -4.06
C ALA A 103 17.36 4.39 -3.82
N ALA A 104 18.59 4.51 -4.29
CA ALA A 104 19.67 3.57 -4.06
C ALA A 104 21.03 4.24 -4.33
N ASN A 105 22.05 3.94 -3.53
CA ASN A 105 23.39 4.54 -3.72
C ASN A 105 24.28 3.72 -4.65
N ASN A 106 24.02 2.42 -4.77
CA ASN A 106 24.78 1.50 -5.61
C ASN A 106 23.94 0.24 -5.89
N PHE A 107 24.52 -0.73 -6.61
CA PHE A 107 23.84 -1.98 -6.98
C PHE A 107 23.49 -2.88 -5.77
N MET A 108 24.22 -2.78 -4.66
CA MET A 108 23.97 -3.54 -3.43
C MET A 108 22.90 -2.92 -2.53
N SER A 109 22.51 -1.66 -2.80
CA SER A 109 21.45 -1.00 -2.03
C SER A 109 20.10 -1.67 -2.25
N TYR A 110 19.28 -1.74 -1.21
CA TYR A 110 17.88 -2.10 -1.36
C TYR A 110 17.09 -0.97 -2.03
N ASN A 111 15.82 -1.21 -2.32
CA ASN A 111 14.92 -0.18 -2.84
C ASN A 111 14.41 0.66 -1.67
N HIS A 112 14.75 1.94 -1.66
CA HIS A 112 14.34 2.86 -0.62
C HIS A 112 13.30 3.86 -1.12
N THR A 113 12.31 4.13 -0.28
CA THR A 113 11.28 5.15 -0.54
C THR A 113 11.90 6.54 -0.49
N ILE A 114 11.51 7.40 -1.43
CA ILE A 114 11.83 8.83 -1.38
C ILE A 114 10.58 9.57 -0.89
N TRP A 115 10.67 10.22 0.26
CA TRP A 115 9.64 11.11 0.80
C TRP A 115 9.82 12.52 0.25
N SER A 116 8.86 12.98 -0.56
CA SER A 116 8.81 14.38 -1.00
C SER A 116 8.33 15.26 0.16
N LEU A 117 9.20 16.17 0.58
CA LEU A 117 8.96 17.12 1.66
C LEU A 117 7.82 18.09 1.33
N ASP A 118 7.12 18.55 2.37
CA ASP A 118 6.04 19.52 2.22
C ASP A 118 6.58 20.94 2.26
N SER A 119 5.98 21.80 1.43
CA SER A 119 6.18 23.25 1.52
C SER A 119 5.69 23.77 2.87
N ALA A 120 6.40 24.77 3.41
CA ALA A 120 5.93 25.52 4.57
C ALA A 120 4.60 26.24 4.29
N ALA A 121 4.40 26.70 3.05
CA ALA A 121 3.14 27.24 2.58
C ALA A 121 2.26 26.10 2.04
N GLN A 122 1.31 25.64 2.85
CA GLN A 122 0.37 24.59 2.49
C GLN A 122 -1.05 24.91 2.96
N GLY A 123 -2.04 24.55 2.14
CA GLY A 123 -3.45 24.63 2.49
C GLY A 123 -3.89 23.49 3.39
N ASN A 124 -5.22 23.26 3.45
CA ASN A 124 -5.83 22.16 4.22
C ASN A 124 -6.28 20.99 3.32
N ALA A 125 -5.86 21.00 2.06
CA ALA A 125 -6.15 19.89 1.15
C ALA A 125 -5.22 18.72 1.43
N ILE A 126 -5.75 17.51 1.22
CA ILE A 126 -5.00 16.27 1.25
C ILE A 126 -3.88 16.35 0.20
N ASN A 127 -2.66 16.07 0.62
CA ASN A 127 -1.47 16.17 -0.25
C ASN A 127 -0.64 14.88 -0.29
N LYS A 128 -0.99 13.87 0.53
CA LYS A 128 -0.33 12.56 0.57
C LYS A 128 -1.33 11.45 0.87
N LEU A 129 -0.99 10.25 0.41
CA LEU A 129 -1.61 8.98 0.82
C LEU A 129 -0.61 8.19 1.68
N VAL A 130 -1.02 7.81 2.89
CA VAL A 130 -0.27 6.89 3.75
C VAL A 130 -1.05 5.60 3.92
N VAL A 131 -0.40 4.47 3.65
CA VAL A 131 -1.04 3.16 3.59
C VAL A 131 -0.56 2.27 4.73
N PHE A 132 -1.50 1.69 5.47
CA PHE A 132 -1.26 0.62 6.45
C PHE A 132 -2.01 -0.64 6.04
N GLY A 133 -1.51 -1.81 6.39
CA GLY A 133 -2.18 -3.07 6.07
C GLY A 133 -1.25 -4.24 5.83
N ASP A 134 -1.71 -5.19 5.03
CA ASP A 134 -0.98 -6.44 4.78
C ASP A 134 -0.54 -6.60 3.31
N SER A 135 -0.44 -7.84 2.83
CA SER A 135 -0.02 -8.20 1.48
C SER A 135 -0.93 -7.67 0.37
N LEU A 136 -2.20 -7.36 0.66
CA LEU A 136 -3.10 -6.72 -0.31
C LEU A 136 -2.68 -5.28 -0.61
N SER A 137 -1.87 -4.68 0.26
CA SER A 137 -1.45 -3.27 0.17
C SER A 137 0.06 -3.11 0.06
N ASP A 138 0.89 -4.08 0.49
CA ASP A 138 2.35 -4.00 0.45
C ASP A 138 2.89 -3.87 -0.98
N THR A 139 3.81 -2.92 -1.17
CA THR A 139 4.49 -2.67 -2.43
C THR A 139 5.96 -3.06 -2.42
N GLN A 140 6.63 -3.14 -1.27
CA GLN A 140 8.08 -3.41 -1.18
C GLN A 140 8.56 -3.85 0.21
N ASN A 141 7.80 -3.68 1.28
CA ASN A 141 8.31 -3.79 2.64
C ASN A 141 8.72 -5.22 2.98
N MET A 142 7.86 -6.21 2.72
CA MET A 142 8.21 -7.62 2.89
C MET A 142 9.29 -8.05 1.89
N TYR A 143 9.27 -7.50 0.68
CA TYR A 143 10.29 -7.77 -0.33
C TYR A 143 11.69 -7.29 0.08
N GLY A 144 11.80 -6.08 0.61
CA GLY A 144 13.04 -5.57 1.19
C GLY A 144 13.46 -6.37 2.42
N ALA A 145 12.49 -6.67 3.32
CA ALA A 145 12.77 -7.40 4.55
C ALA A 145 13.30 -8.82 4.32
N SER A 146 12.80 -9.49 3.29
CA SER A 146 13.21 -10.83 2.87
C SER A 146 14.47 -10.85 1.99
N GLN A 147 15.15 -9.71 1.81
CA GLN A 147 16.28 -9.57 0.90
C GLN A 147 15.93 -9.97 -0.54
N TRP A 148 14.79 -9.47 -1.03
CA TRP A 148 14.25 -9.68 -2.38
C TRP A 148 13.83 -11.11 -2.70
N LYS A 149 13.53 -11.91 -1.67
CA LYS A 149 13.13 -13.32 -1.83
C LYS A 149 11.60 -13.52 -1.81
N LEU A 150 10.85 -12.65 -1.12
CA LEU A 150 9.43 -12.84 -0.87
C LEU A 150 8.61 -11.57 -1.14
N PRO A 151 7.62 -11.61 -2.06
CA PRO A 151 7.41 -12.68 -3.03
C PRO A 151 8.52 -12.71 -4.10
N THR A 152 8.76 -13.86 -4.71
CA THR A 152 9.80 -14.01 -5.73
C THR A 152 9.46 -13.20 -6.98
N ALA A 153 10.41 -12.38 -7.42
CA ALA A 153 10.25 -11.53 -8.62
C ALA A 153 10.16 -12.34 -9.94
N LYS A 154 10.34 -13.67 -9.87
CA LYS A 154 10.15 -14.58 -11.02
C LYS A 154 8.68 -14.76 -11.38
N SER A 155 7.76 -14.60 -10.42
CA SER A 155 6.33 -14.90 -10.61
C SER A 155 5.41 -13.87 -9.97
N TRP A 156 5.94 -12.90 -9.22
CA TRP A 156 5.19 -11.76 -8.69
C TRP A 156 5.85 -10.45 -9.10
N TYR A 157 5.05 -9.40 -9.17
CA TYR A 157 5.49 -8.10 -9.67
C TYR A 157 6.29 -7.35 -8.62
N VAL A 158 7.62 -7.31 -8.78
CA VAL A 158 8.59 -6.59 -7.93
C VAL A 158 8.04 -6.24 -6.54
N GLY A 159 7.98 -7.25 -5.66
CA GLY A 159 7.57 -7.10 -4.26
C GLY A 159 6.08 -6.98 -3.94
N ARG A 160 5.19 -6.87 -4.94
CA ARG A 160 3.73 -6.92 -4.74
C ARG A 160 3.27 -8.37 -4.72
N PHE A 161 2.29 -8.69 -3.88
CA PHE A 161 1.60 -9.98 -3.91
C PHE A 161 0.53 -10.00 -5.03
N SER A 162 0.94 -9.66 -6.26
CA SER A 162 0.09 -9.68 -7.45
C SER A 162 0.97 -9.75 -8.71
N ASN A 163 0.34 -9.82 -9.89
CA ASN A 163 1.03 -9.72 -11.19
C ASN A 163 1.25 -8.27 -11.67
N GLY A 164 0.92 -7.26 -10.86
CA GLY A 164 1.08 -5.85 -11.19
C GLY A 164 0.92 -4.95 -9.96
N PRO A 165 0.65 -3.64 -10.15
CA PRO A 165 0.33 -2.72 -9.06
C PRO A 165 -0.84 -3.19 -8.20
N VAL A 166 -0.81 -2.84 -6.91
CA VAL A 166 -1.90 -3.12 -5.96
C VAL A 166 -2.87 -1.93 -5.85
N TRP A 167 -4.00 -2.13 -5.18
CA TRP A 167 -5.13 -1.18 -5.19
C TRP A 167 -4.75 0.23 -4.71
N VAL A 168 -3.83 0.34 -3.75
CA VAL A 168 -3.36 1.65 -3.24
C VAL A 168 -2.54 2.42 -4.26
N GLU A 169 -1.84 1.76 -5.17
CA GLU A 169 -1.12 2.41 -6.27
C GLU A 169 -2.11 3.01 -7.28
N TYR A 170 -3.19 2.28 -7.58
CA TYR A 170 -4.27 2.79 -8.42
C TYR A 170 -5.09 3.89 -7.74
N LEU A 171 -5.31 3.79 -6.42
CA LEU A 171 -5.93 4.86 -5.63
C LEU A 171 -5.10 6.13 -5.69
N ALA A 172 -3.79 6.02 -5.45
CA ALA A 172 -2.85 7.14 -5.52
C ALA A 172 -2.88 7.81 -6.89
N ASP A 173 -2.83 7.03 -7.98
CA ASP A 173 -2.88 7.58 -9.34
C ASP A 173 -4.24 8.27 -9.65
N LYS A 174 -5.35 7.69 -9.23
CA LYS A 174 -6.69 8.26 -9.45
C LYS A 174 -6.91 9.54 -8.64
N LEU A 175 -6.35 9.62 -7.44
CA LEU A 175 -6.42 10.80 -6.59
C LEU A 175 -5.30 11.82 -6.87
N LYS A 176 -4.31 11.46 -7.70
CA LYS A 176 -3.10 12.25 -7.98
C LYS A 176 -2.36 12.63 -6.70
N LEU A 177 -2.17 11.65 -5.83
CA LEU A 177 -1.47 11.81 -4.56
C LEU A 177 -0.14 11.03 -4.57
N PRO A 178 0.96 11.61 -4.05
CA PRO A 178 2.12 10.81 -3.68
C PRO A 178 1.74 9.82 -2.57
N MET A 179 2.21 8.58 -2.70
CA MET A 179 1.87 7.48 -1.79
C MET A 179 3.09 6.99 -1.03
N TYR A 180 2.92 6.77 0.28
CA TYR A 180 3.92 6.19 1.16
C TYR A 180 3.34 4.99 1.89
N ASN A 181 4.02 3.85 1.80
CA ASN A 181 3.45 2.58 2.18
C ASN A 181 4.13 1.96 3.40
N TRP A 182 3.35 1.75 4.45
CA TRP A 182 3.76 1.04 5.65
C TRP A 182 3.32 -0.41 5.71
N ALA A 183 2.34 -0.82 4.89
CA ALA A 183 1.82 -2.18 4.85
C ALA A 183 2.91 -3.24 4.65
N ILE A 184 2.85 -4.35 5.38
CA ILE A 184 3.82 -5.45 5.28
C ILE A 184 3.10 -6.75 4.90
N GLY A 185 3.59 -7.42 3.87
CA GLY A 185 3.09 -8.74 3.48
C GLY A 185 3.08 -9.73 4.64
N GLY A 186 1.92 -10.29 4.97
CA GLY A 186 1.75 -11.20 6.10
C GLY A 186 1.58 -10.51 7.47
N ALA A 187 1.49 -9.18 7.54
CA ALA A 187 1.19 -8.49 8.79
C ALA A 187 -0.16 -8.94 9.39
N ALA A 188 -0.17 -9.07 10.71
CA ALA A 188 -1.39 -9.21 11.51
C ALA A 188 -1.75 -7.85 12.16
N ALA A 189 -2.87 -7.76 12.88
CA ALA A 189 -3.19 -6.57 13.65
C ALA A 189 -2.15 -6.29 14.78
N ASP A 190 -1.45 -7.33 15.24
CA ASP A 190 -0.27 -7.24 16.10
C ASP A 190 0.96 -7.94 15.50
N GLN A 191 2.09 -7.92 16.22
CA GLN A 191 3.28 -8.63 15.75
C GLN A 191 3.08 -10.13 15.88
N HIS A 192 3.26 -10.84 14.77
CA HIS A 192 3.28 -12.29 14.75
C HIS A 192 4.65 -12.79 14.30
N LEU A 193 5.31 -13.57 15.16
CA LEU A 193 6.68 -14.04 14.97
C LEU A 193 7.65 -12.86 14.72
N VAL A 194 8.25 -12.83 13.53
CA VAL A 194 9.21 -11.82 13.09
C VAL A 194 8.58 -10.76 12.17
N VAL A 195 7.30 -10.90 11.82
CA VAL A 195 6.60 -9.94 10.95
C VAL A 195 5.98 -8.84 11.82
N PRO A 196 6.38 -7.57 11.64
CA PRO A 196 5.73 -6.47 12.37
C PRO A 196 4.24 -6.39 12.03
N GLY A 197 3.42 -6.12 13.03
CA GLY A 197 1.99 -5.94 12.84
C GLY A 197 1.60 -4.49 12.61
N LEU A 198 0.30 -4.28 12.45
CA LEU A 198 -0.29 -2.95 12.21
C LEU A 198 0.12 -1.91 13.27
N LEU A 199 0.19 -2.29 14.54
CA LEU A 199 0.62 -1.36 15.60
C LEU A 199 2.05 -0.89 15.39
N GLN A 200 2.96 -1.78 14.98
CA GLN A 200 4.35 -1.45 14.66
C GLN A 200 4.45 -0.62 13.37
N GLU A 201 3.57 -0.83 12.40
CA GLU A 201 3.49 0.01 11.21
C GLU A 201 3.17 1.47 11.58
N VAL A 202 2.17 1.68 12.44
CA VAL A 202 1.80 3.02 12.92
C VAL A 202 2.90 3.63 13.80
N ASP A 203 3.50 2.85 14.70
CA ASP A 203 4.62 3.31 15.53
C ASP A 203 5.85 3.67 14.69
N SER A 204 6.08 2.94 13.59
CA SER A 204 7.12 3.27 12.64
C SER A 204 6.79 4.61 11.95
N TRP A 205 5.59 4.76 11.39
CA TRP A 205 5.19 5.99 10.71
C TRP A 205 5.31 7.23 11.62
N THR A 206 4.90 7.14 12.89
CA THR A 206 5.03 8.27 13.84
C THR A 206 6.48 8.70 14.08
N GLN A 207 7.45 7.80 13.94
CA GLN A 207 8.87 8.16 14.01
C GLN A 207 9.38 8.78 12.70
N TYR A 208 9.01 8.21 11.54
CA TYR A 208 9.43 8.73 10.23
C TYR A 208 8.85 10.13 9.96
N MET A 209 7.61 10.39 10.40
CA MET A 209 6.98 11.69 10.17
C MET A 209 7.68 12.83 10.94
N GLN A 210 8.30 12.53 12.09
CA GLN A 210 9.10 13.50 12.85
C GLN A 210 10.37 13.95 12.13
N LYS A 211 10.69 13.36 10.97
CA LYS A 211 11.85 13.75 10.15
C LYS A 211 11.42 14.46 8.86
N ALA A 212 10.12 14.65 8.65
CA ALA A 212 9.56 15.44 7.56
C ALA A 212 9.20 16.85 8.08
N PRO A 213 10.02 17.89 7.83
CA PRO A 213 9.62 19.26 8.10
C PRO A 213 8.31 19.61 7.40
N ASN A 214 7.52 20.46 8.05
CA ASN A 214 6.21 20.92 7.59
C ASN A 214 5.15 19.82 7.39
N TYR A 215 5.40 18.57 7.74
CA TYR A 215 4.39 17.53 7.58
C TYR A 215 3.19 17.77 8.50
N ARG A 216 1.98 17.75 7.92
CA ARG A 216 0.70 17.92 8.60
C ARG A 216 -0.12 16.63 8.48
N PRO A 217 -0.20 15.79 9.53
CA PRO A 217 -0.98 14.55 9.50
C PRO A 217 -2.45 14.75 9.10
N GLU A 218 -3.05 15.90 9.41
CA GLU A 218 -4.40 16.23 9.00
C GLU A 218 -4.55 16.42 7.48
N ASN A 219 -3.47 16.73 6.75
CA ASN A 219 -3.43 16.84 5.29
C ASN A 219 -3.10 15.50 4.61
N THR A 220 -3.16 14.38 5.34
CA THR A 220 -2.86 13.04 4.80
C THR A 220 -4.12 12.19 4.76
N LEU A 221 -4.37 11.53 3.63
CA LEU A 221 -5.33 10.44 3.55
C LEU A 221 -4.64 9.17 4.04
N PHE A 222 -5.15 8.58 5.11
CA PHE A 222 -4.70 7.28 5.61
C PHE A 222 -5.62 6.19 5.10
N THR A 223 -5.06 5.05 4.71
CA THR A 223 -5.85 3.85 4.40
C THR A 223 -5.44 2.68 5.26
N MET A 224 -6.41 1.82 5.62
CA MET A 224 -6.13 0.62 6.40
C MET A 224 -7.00 -0.55 5.93
N LEU A 225 -6.33 -1.63 5.49
CA LEU A 225 -6.92 -2.94 5.21
C LEU A 225 -6.04 -4.00 5.87
N ILE A 226 -6.58 -4.67 6.88
CA ILE A 226 -5.85 -5.62 7.74
C ILE A 226 -6.81 -6.71 8.22
N GLY A 227 -6.27 -7.77 8.84
CA GLY A 227 -7.02 -8.82 9.53
C GLY A 227 -7.09 -10.12 8.75
N GLY A 228 -6.70 -10.13 7.48
CA GLY A 228 -6.77 -11.34 6.65
C GLY A 228 -5.84 -12.44 7.14
N ASN A 229 -4.59 -12.08 7.46
CA ASN A 229 -3.61 -13.03 7.98
C ASN A 229 -3.96 -13.52 9.39
N ASP A 230 -4.52 -12.67 10.23
CA ASP A 230 -4.99 -13.02 11.57
C ASP A 230 -5.97 -14.19 11.54
N LEU A 231 -6.96 -14.11 10.64
CA LEU A 231 -8.03 -15.12 10.50
C LEU A 231 -7.57 -16.35 9.71
N LEU A 232 -6.72 -16.19 8.69
CA LEU A 232 -6.28 -17.29 7.83
C LEU A 232 -5.12 -18.10 8.43
N ASN A 233 -4.15 -17.43 9.04
CA ASN A 233 -2.82 -17.99 9.29
C ASN A 233 -2.44 -18.04 10.78
N TYR A 234 -2.97 -17.14 11.60
CA TYR A 234 -2.45 -16.92 12.97
C TYR A 234 -3.39 -17.32 14.10
N GLY A 235 -4.60 -17.80 13.77
CA GLY A 235 -5.54 -18.34 14.76
C GLY A 235 -6.03 -17.30 15.78
N ARG A 236 -5.96 -16.01 15.44
CA ARG A 236 -6.43 -14.93 16.32
C ARG A 236 -7.94 -14.84 16.29
N THR A 237 -8.53 -14.44 17.42
CA THR A 237 -9.97 -14.21 17.49
C THR A 237 -10.32 -12.86 16.88
N VAL A 238 -11.53 -12.74 16.34
CA VAL A 238 -12.02 -11.48 15.76
C VAL A 238 -11.91 -10.31 16.76
N ASP A 239 -12.20 -10.55 18.04
CA ASP A 239 -12.13 -9.51 19.08
C ASP A 239 -10.71 -8.99 19.30
N GLN A 240 -9.70 -9.85 19.24
CA GLN A 240 -8.30 -9.44 19.35
C GLN A 240 -7.91 -8.54 18.16
N VAL A 241 -8.28 -8.94 16.94
CA VAL A 241 -7.97 -8.17 15.73
C VAL A 241 -8.63 -6.79 15.77
N ILE A 242 -9.91 -6.72 16.13
CA ILE A 242 -10.65 -5.45 16.23
C ILE A 242 -10.10 -4.55 17.33
N ALA A 243 -9.71 -5.12 18.48
CA ALA A 243 -9.10 -4.34 19.56
C ALA A 243 -7.78 -3.70 19.12
N ASP A 244 -6.93 -4.44 18.41
CA ASP A 244 -5.62 -3.93 17.97
C ASP A 244 -5.75 -2.96 16.79
N GLN A 245 -6.68 -3.21 15.85
CA GLN A 245 -7.01 -2.25 14.81
C GLN A 245 -7.58 -0.94 15.40
N GLY A 246 -8.41 -1.03 16.45
CA GLY A 246 -8.90 0.12 17.20
C GLY A 246 -7.78 0.94 17.81
N LYS A 247 -6.82 0.30 18.47
CA LYS A 247 -5.62 0.96 19.01
C LYS A 247 -4.80 1.64 17.91
N ALA A 248 -4.62 0.98 16.76
CA ALA A 248 -3.86 1.53 15.64
C ALA A 248 -4.54 2.77 15.04
N LEU A 249 -5.85 2.73 14.81
CA LEU A 249 -6.64 3.87 14.36
C LEU A 249 -6.56 5.01 15.37
N GLU A 250 -6.70 4.71 16.65
CA GLU A 250 -6.62 5.71 17.71
C GLU A 250 -5.23 6.38 17.76
N LYS A 251 -4.14 5.62 17.59
CA LYS A 251 -2.78 6.17 17.46
C LYS A 251 -2.64 7.13 16.28
N VAL A 252 -3.18 6.79 15.11
CA VAL A 252 -3.17 7.70 13.93
C VAL A 252 -3.95 8.98 14.24
N ILE A 253 -5.13 8.87 14.87
CA ILE A 253 -5.96 10.01 15.23
C ILE A 253 -5.26 10.91 16.28
N VAL A 254 -4.71 10.33 17.33
CA VAL A 254 -3.96 11.06 18.37
C VAL A 254 -2.72 11.75 17.79
N ALA A 255 -2.05 11.13 16.81
CA ALA A 255 -0.94 11.72 16.09
C ALA A 255 -1.34 12.84 15.10
N GLY A 256 -2.63 13.20 15.01
CA GLY A 256 -3.13 14.31 14.19
C GLY A 256 -3.82 13.88 12.90
N GLY A 257 -3.89 12.59 12.57
CA GLY A 257 -4.59 12.09 11.39
C GLY A 257 -6.08 12.40 11.46
N ARG A 258 -6.66 12.95 10.37
CA ARG A 258 -8.08 13.33 10.30
C ARG A 258 -8.83 12.77 9.12
N ASN A 259 -8.14 12.30 8.08
CA ASN A 259 -8.75 11.74 6.87
C ASN A 259 -8.36 10.27 6.77
N ILE A 260 -9.27 9.35 7.09
CA ILE A 260 -8.97 7.91 7.19
C ILE A 260 -10.02 7.11 6.43
N VAL A 261 -9.60 6.20 5.57
CA VAL A 261 -10.47 5.20 4.94
C VAL A 261 -10.05 3.81 5.39
N VAL A 262 -10.94 3.14 6.12
CA VAL A 262 -10.79 1.72 6.45
C VAL A 262 -11.60 0.88 5.47
N LEU A 263 -11.12 -0.32 5.15
CA LEU A 263 -11.82 -1.26 4.28
C LEU A 263 -12.30 -2.44 5.12
N SER A 264 -13.52 -2.91 4.87
CA SER A 264 -13.97 -4.22 5.34
C SER A 264 -13.11 -5.32 4.69
N LEU A 265 -13.03 -6.50 5.32
CA LEU A 265 -12.36 -7.64 4.72
C LEU A 265 -13.21 -8.19 3.57
N PRO A 266 -12.63 -8.46 2.39
CA PRO A 266 -13.30 -9.27 1.37
C PRO A 266 -13.59 -10.67 1.93
N ASP A 267 -14.56 -11.39 1.35
CA ASP A 267 -14.87 -12.76 1.81
C ASP A 267 -13.71 -13.73 1.53
N LEU A 268 -12.85 -13.90 2.54
CA LEU A 268 -11.66 -14.74 2.46
C LEU A 268 -12.01 -16.22 2.25
N SER A 269 -13.22 -16.67 2.62
CA SER A 269 -13.67 -18.05 2.38
C SER A 269 -13.84 -18.37 0.90
N ARG A 270 -13.90 -17.33 0.05
CA ARG A 270 -14.12 -17.44 -1.39
C ARG A 270 -12.84 -17.42 -2.21
N THR A 271 -11.68 -17.30 -1.58
CA THR A 271 -10.40 -17.47 -2.26
C THR A 271 -10.14 -18.96 -2.55
N PRO A 272 -9.28 -19.29 -3.54
CA PRO A 272 -8.90 -20.68 -3.78
C PRO A 272 -8.36 -21.39 -2.52
N SER A 273 -7.59 -20.70 -1.68
CA SER A 273 -7.11 -21.26 -0.40
C SER A 273 -8.19 -21.33 0.67
N GLY A 274 -9.02 -20.30 0.81
CA GLY A 274 -10.05 -20.22 1.85
C GLY A 274 -11.24 -21.17 1.63
N SER A 275 -11.49 -21.55 0.38
CA SER A 275 -12.51 -22.54 0.02
C SER A 275 -12.05 -24.00 0.24
N SER A 276 -10.74 -24.21 0.47
CA SER A 276 -10.16 -25.53 0.67
C SER A 276 -10.22 -26.00 2.14
N GLY A 277 -10.09 -27.31 2.37
CA GLY A 277 -9.88 -27.87 3.71
C GLY A 277 -11.09 -27.82 4.68
N GLY A 278 -12.31 -27.59 4.17
CA GLY A 278 -13.56 -27.70 4.96
C GLY A 278 -13.83 -26.57 5.96
N LYS A 279 -12.98 -25.53 6.00
CA LYS A 279 -13.10 -24.41 6.96
C LYS A 279 -13.83 -23.18 6.39
N ALA A 280 -14.28 -23.24 5.14
CA ALA A 280 -14.87 -22.10 4.43
C ALA A 280 -16.05 -21.47 5.21
N ALA A 281 -16.94 -22.29 5.77
CA ALA A 281 -18.10 -21.80 6.54
C ALA A 281 -17.68 -21.05 7.82
N GLN A 282 -16.69 -21.58 8.55
CA GLN A 282 -16.14 -20.94 9.75
C GLN A 282 -15.47 -19.60 9.39
N LEU A 283 -14.63 -19.60 8.36
CA LEU A 283 -13.93 -18.41 7.91
C LEU A 283 -14.91 -17.33 7.41
N SER A 284 -15.94 -17.72 6.66
CA SER A 284 -17.00 -16.82 6.20
C SER A 284 -17.72 -16.17 7.38
N GLN A 285 -18.00 -16.94 8.44
CA GLN A 285 -18.60 -16.40 9.67
C GLN A 285 -17.66 -15.46 10.42
N GLN A 286 -16.37 -15.77 10.52
CA GLN A 286 -15.37 -14.90 11.13
C GLN A 286 -15.22 -13.58 10.38
N VAL A 287 -15.20 -13.61 9.04
CA VAL A 287 -15.13 -12.40 8.21
C VAL A 287 -16.38 -11.53 8.41
N ARG A 288 -17.59 -12.12 8.44
CA ARG A 288 -18.82 -11.37 8.74
C ARG A 288 -18.80 -10.75 10.13
N ASP A 289 -18.41 -11.50 11.15
CA ASP A 289 -18.28 -10.99 12.52
C ASP A 289 -17.27 -9.84 12.60
N TYR A 290 -16.10 -10.00 11.96
CA TYR A 290 -15.09 -8.96 11.86
C TYR A 290 -15.63 -7.69 11.20
N ASN A 291 -16.28 -7.82 10.04
CA ASN A 291 -16.81 -6.68 9.31
C ASN A 291 -17.90 -5.93 10.11
N ALA A 292 -18.76 -6.66 10.82
CA ALA A 292 -19.76 -6.07 11.71
C ALA A 292 -19.12 -5.32 12.88
N LYS A 293 -18.11 -5.91 13.53
CA LYS A 293 -17.37 -5.28 14.65
C LYS A 293 -16.53 -4.09 14.18
N LEU A 294 -15.96 -4.13 12.98
CA LEU A 294 -15.26 -2.99 12.38
C LEU A 294 -16.21 -1.82 12.12
N ALA A 295 -17.43 -2.09 11.63
CA ALA A 295 -18.45 -1.05 11.46
C ALA A 295 -18.80 -0.37 12.79
N THR A 296 -18.98 -1.16 13.86
CA THR A 296 -19.20 -0.64 15.22
C THR A 296 -18.01 0.18 15.72
N LEU A 297 -16.78 -0.31 15.55
CA LEU A 297 -15.57 0.42 15.92
C LEU A 297 -15.47 1.78 15.22
N VAL A 298 -15.72 1.82 13.90
CA VAL A 298 -15.74 3.05 13.10
C VAL A 298 -16.80 4.03 13.60
N ALA A 299 -18.02 3.55 13.88
CA ALA A 299 -19.08 4.38 14.42
C ALA A 299 -18.69 4.98 15.78
N ASN A 300 -18.11 4.18 16.68
CA ASN A 300 -17.66 4.62 18.00
C ASN A 300 -16.54 5.67 17.90
N LEU A 301 -15.56 5.49 17.01
CA LEU A 301 -14.50 6.47 16.79
C LEU A 301 -15.04 7.79 16.22
N ARG A 302 -15.99 7.74 15.27
CA ARG A 302 -16.66 8.96 14.77
C ARG A 302 -17.39 9.71 15.88
N LEU A 303 -18.10 8.99 16.77
CA LEU A 303 -18.78 9.61 17.92
C LEU A 303 -17.76 10.22 18.90
N LYS A 304 -16.67 9.52 19.19
CA LYS A 304 -15.63 9.97 20.12
C LYS A 304 -14.89 11.23 19.66
N TYR A 305 -14.57 11.34 18.37
CA TYR A 305 -13.76 12.45 17.82
C TYR A 305 -14.58 13.53 17.09
N GLY A 306 -15.88 13.29 16.89
CA GLY A 306 -16.82 14.23 16.32
C GLY A 306 -16.46 14.69 14.91
N ALA A 307 -16.92 15.89 14.56
CA ALA A 307 -16.78 16.47 13.22
C ALA A 307 -15.32 16.72 12.77
N SER A 308 -14.36 16.68 13.69
CA SER A 308 -12.95 16.81 13.35
C SER A 308 -12.41 15.61 12.57
N LEU A 309 -12.98 14.42 12.77
CA LEU A 309 -12.53 13.17 12.17
C LEU A 309 -13.40 12.78 10.97
N LYS A 310 -12.78 12.71 9.80
CA LYS A 310 -13.35 12.11 8.60
C LYS A 310 -12.84 10.69 8.44
N LEU A 311 -13.55 9.75 9.07
CA LEU A 311 -13.27 8.31 9.00
C LEU A 311 -14.31 7.63 8.11
N GLY A 312 -13.95 7.07 6.97
CA GLY A 312 -14.81 6.32 6.05
C GLY A 312 -14.61 4.81 6.20
N LEU A 313 -15.70 4.03 6.09
CA LEU A 313 -15.64 2.58 5.94
C LEU A 313 -16.09 2.21 4.52
N PHE A 314 -15.17 1.70 3.72
CA PHE A 314 -15.47 1.18 2.38
C PHE A 314 -15.80 -0.31 2.47
N ASP A 315 -16.89 -0.73 1.81
CA ASP A 315 -17.35 -2.11 1.84
C ASP A 315 -16.71 -2.96 0.73
N ALA A 316 -15.47 -3.42 0.98
CA ALA A 316 -14.78 -4.32 0.07
C ALA A 316 -15.41 -5.73 0.05
N TYR A 317 -16.10 -6.14 1.11
CA TYR A 317 -16.86 -7.39 1.17
C TYR A 317 -17.98 -7.42 0.12
N ALA A 318 -18.80 -6.37 0.05
CA ALA A 318 -19.86 -6.28 -0.94
C ALA A 318 -19.30 -6.19 -2.37
N MET A 319 -18.28 -5.35 -2.59
CA MET A 319 -17.63 -5.22 -3.90
C MET A 319 -17.06 -6.55 -4.40
N PHE A 320 -16.35 -7.28 -3.53
CA PHE A 320 -15.75 -8.56 -3.88
C PHE A 320 -16.80 -9.63 -4.19
N ASN A 321 -17.88 -9.70 -3.40
CA ASN A 321 -18.95 -10.65 -3.67
C ASN A 321 -19.70 -10.34 -4.98
N ASP A 322 -19.92 -9.07 -5.31
CA ASP A 322 -20.49 -8.70 -6.61
C ASP A 322 -19.55 -9.07 -7.77
N LEU A 323 -18.24 -8.90 -7.61
CA LEU A 323 -17.25 -9.34 -8.59
C LEU A 323 -17.32 -10.86 -8.83
N LEU A 324 -17.41 -11.65 -7.76
CA LEU A 324 -17.47 -13.11 -7.87
C LEU A 324 -18.80 -13.62 -8.42
N ALA A 325 -19.91 -12.94 -8.12
CA ALA A 325 -21.24 -13.32 -8.60
C ALA A 325 -21.48 -12.88 -10.05
N ASN A 326 -20.93 -11.72 -10.44
CA ASN A 326 -21.15 -11.09 -11.73
C ASN A 326 -19.83 -10.78 -12.46
N PRO A 327 -18.92 -11.74 -12.68
CA PRO A 327 -17.57 -11.46 -13.17
C PRO A 327 -17.53 -10.80 -14.56
N GLY A 328 -18.52 -11.10 -15.42
CA GLY A 328 -18.66 -10.47 -16.74
C GLY A 328 -18.85 -8.94 -16.69
N LYS A 329 -19.51 -8.41 -15.64
CA LYS A 329 -19.64 -6.96 -15.39
C LYS A 329 -18.27 -6.28 -15.25
N TYR A 330 -17.28 -7.05 -14.84
CA TYR A 330 -15.93 -6.61 -14.52
C TYR A 330 -14.88 -7.08 -15.52
N GLN A 331 -15.31 -7.61 -16.68
CA GLN A 331 -14.42 -8.15 -17.72
C GLN A 331 -13.54 -9.31 -17.22
N VAL A 332 -14.06 -10.06 -16.25
CA VAL A 332 -13.44 -11.27 -15.71
C VAL A 332 -14.20 -12.49 -16.22
N SER A 333 -13.47 -13.54 -16.58
CA SER A 333 -14.04 -14.83 -16.99
C SER A 333 -13.74 -15.96 -16.02
N ASN A 334 -12.71 -15.84 -15.18
CA ASN A 334 -12.39 -16.83 -14.14
C ASN A 334 -12.35 -16.18 -12.74
N ALA A 335 -13.29 -16.56 -11.90
CA ALA A 335 -13.45 -16.04 -10.55
C ALA A 335 -13.29 -17.11 -9.45
N THR A 336 -12.77 -18.29 -9.81
CA THR A 336 -12.71 -19.44 -8.90
C THR A 336 -11.30 -20.02 -8.79
N GLN A 337 -10.52 -20.00 -9.86
CA GLN A 337 -9.17 -20.53 -9.90
C GLN A 337 -8.14 -19.39 -9.91
N SER A 338 -6.95 -19.68 -9.39
CA SER A 338 -5.77 -18.85 -9.55
C SER A 338 -5.20 -18.95 -10.96
N CYS A 339 -4.68 -17.84 -11.50
CA CYS A 339 -3.95 -17.83 -12.77
C CYS A 339 -2.64 -18.63 -12.67
N LEU A 340 -1.91 -18.51 -11.56
CA LEU A 340 -0.72 -19.34 -11.30
C LEU A 340 -1.12 -20.79 -10.99
N ASN A 341 -0.34 -21.74 -11.50
CA ASN A 341 -0.52 -23.15 -11.21
C ASN A 341 0.14 -23.53 -9.87
N ILE A 342 -0.51 -23.16 -8.77
CA ILE A 342 -0.01 -23.44 -7.41
C ILE A 342 -0.83 -24.57 -6.80
N ALA A 343 -0.16 -25.65 -6.39
CA ALA A 343 -0.80 -26.73 -5.65
C ALA A 343 -1.36 -26.21 -4.32
N ALA A 344 -2.57 -26.68 -3.95
CA ALA A 344 -3.25 -26.22 -2.74
C ALA A 344 -2.46 -26.45 -1.43
N ASN A 345 -1.55 -27.43 -1.43
CA ASN A 345 -0.70 -27.81 -0.29
C ASN A 345 0.76 -27.32 -0.41
N ALA A 346 1.06 -26.41 -1.34
CA ALA A 346 2.42 -25.88 -1.48
C ALA A 346 2.84 -25.14 -0.19
N SER A 347 3.95 -25.54 0.43
CA SER A 347 4.41 -24.99 1.70
C SER A 347 5.09 -23.63 1.58
N LEU A 348 5.69 -23.30 0.42
CA LEU A 348 6.42 -22.05 0.19
C LEU A 348 6.24 -21.53 -1.26
N PRO A 349 5.00 -21.27 -1.71
CA PRO A 349 4.75 -20.87 -3.09
C PRO A 349 5.39 -19.52 -3.43
N TYR A 350 5.52 -18.62 -2.46
CA TYR A 350 5.98 -17.24 -2.67
C TYR A 350 7.50 -17.07 -2.82
N VAL A 351 8.32 -18.09 -2.51
CA VAL A 351 9.80 -18.01 -2.64
C VAL A 351 10.34 -18.81 -3.82
N SER A 352 9.49 -19.62 -4.45
CA SER A 352 9.81 -20.47 -5.60
C SER A 352 9.07 -20.00 -6.83
N ALA A 353 9.71 -20.11 -8.00
CA ALA A 353 9.08 -19.69 -9.25
C ALA A 353 7.84 -20.56 -9.54
N GLN A 354 6.74 -19.89 -9.85
CA GLN A 354 5.48 -20.46 -10.31
C GLN A 354 5.25 -20.12 -11.77
N THR A 355 4.53 -20.98 -12.48
CA THR A 355 4.12 -20.76 -13.86
C THR A 355 2.61 -20.52 -13.92
N PRO A 356 2.13 -19.61 -14.79
CA PRO A 356 0.71 -19.54 -15.14
C PRO A 356 0.19 -20.89 -15.62
N ARG A 357 -1.08 -21.19 -15.33
CA ARG A 357 -1.78 -22.35 -15.88
C ARG A 357 -1.89 -22.21 -17.41
N PRO A 358 -1.92 -23.31 -18.19
CA PRO A 358 -2.10 -23.25 -19.65
C PRO A 358 -3.34 -22.45 -20.08
N GLU A 359 -4.43 -22.54 -19.32
CA GLU A 359 -5.68 -21.81 -19.56
C GLU A 359 -5.60 -20.31 -19.22
N CYS A 360 -4.63 -19.89 -18.40
CA CYS A 360 -4.43 -18.48 -18.07
C CYS A 360 -3.56 -17.78 -19.12
N ALA A 361 -4.12 -17.58 -20.32
CA ALA A 361 -3.47 -16.81 -21.38
C ALA A 361 -3.51 -15.29 -21.12
N ASN A 362 -4.53 -14.81 -20.40
CA ASN A 362 -4.69 -13.42 -19.97
C ASN A 362 -5.02 -13.37 -18.48
N ALA A 363 -4.10 -12.87 -17.65
CA ALA A 363 -4.30 -12.76 -16.22
C ALA A 363 -5.35 -11.71 -15.85
N ASP A 364 -5.64 -10.72 -16.69
CA ASP A 364 -6.65 -9.69 -16.39
C ASP A 364 -8.08 -10.27 -16.42
N ALA A 365 -8.26 -11.43 -17.07
CA ALA A 365 -9.52 -12.15 -17.07
C ALA A 365 -9.73 -13.01 -15.81
N TYR A 366 -8.77 -13.02 -14.87
CA TYR A 366 -8.82 -13.76 -13.61
C TYR A 366 -9.00 -12.82 -12.42
N VAL A 367 -9.79 -13.23 -11.42
CA VAL A 367 -9.81 -12.54 -10.12
C VAL A 367 -8.53 -12.78 -9.36
N PHE A 368 -8.02 -14.01 -9.36
CA PHE A 368 -6.93 -14.45 -8.50
C PHE A 368 -5.63 -14.65 -9.28
N TRP A 369 -4.55 -14.04 -8.80
CA TRP A 369 -3.21 -14.30 -9.34
C TRP A 369 -2.65 -15.60 -8.79
N ASP A 370 -2.62 -15.72 -7.47
CA ASP A 370 -2.26 -16.93 -6.72
C ASP A 370 -3.48 -17.46 -5.94
N ASN A 371 -3.28 -18.45 -5.06
CA ASN A 371 -4.41 -19.07 -4.35
C ASN A 371 -5.07 -18.16 -3.29
N LEU A 372 -4.52 -16.97 -3.03
CA LEU A 372 -5.02 -16.03 -2.03
C LEU A 372 -5.23 -14.62 -2.60
N HIS A 373 -4.25 -14.11 -3.36
CA HIS A 373 -4.19 -12.71 -3.74
C HIS A 373 -4.81 -12.43 -5.12
N PRO A 374 -5.46 -11.25 -5.27
CA PRO A 374 -6.07 -10.87 -6.52
C PRO A 374 -5.05 -10.48 -7.59
N THR A 375 -5.49 -10.52 -8.85
CA THR A 375 -4.75 -9.96 -9.98
C THR A 375 -4.72 -8.43 -9.92
N THR A 376 -3.80 -7.82 -10.65
CA THR A 376 -3.71 -6.36 -10.74
C THR A 376 -4.96 -5.74 -11.36
N HIS A 377 -5.70 -6.47 -12.20
CA HIS A 377 -6.99 -6.03 -12.71
C HIS A 377 -8.04 -5.91 -11.60
N THR A 378 -8.14 -6.91 -10.71
CA THR A 378 -9.01 -6.80 -9.53
C THR A 378 -8.55 -5.69 -8.59
N HIS A 379 -7.25 -5.47 -8.41
CA HIS A 379 -6.74 -4.32 -7.67
C HIS A 379 -7.07 -2.97 -8.33
N LEU A 380 -7.06 -2.88 -9.67
CA LEU A 380 -7.46 -1.68 -10.42
C LEU A 380 -8.92 -1.35 -10.15
N LEU A 381 -9.80 -2.35 -10.15
CA LEU A 381 -11.22 -2.20 -9.80
C LEU A 381 -11.38 -1.68 -8.37
N LEU A 382 -10.73 -2.33 -7.39
CA LEU A 382 -10.79 -1.91 -5.99
C LEU A 382 -10.29 -0.46 -5.81
N GLY A 383 -9.11 -0.12 -6.35
CA GLY A 383 -8.57 1.23 -6.29
C GLY A 383 -9.48 2.28 -6.96
N GLY A 384 -10.18 1.88 -8.03
CA GLY A 384 -11.24 2.68 -8.66
C GLY A 384 -12.40 2.96 -7.73
N PHE A 385 -13.00 1.92 -7.16
CA PHE A 385 -14.14 2.07 -6.27
C PHE A 385 -13.81 2.83 -4.99
N VAL A 386 -12.62 2.63 -4.41
CA VAL A 386 -12.20 3.42 -3.24
C VAL A 386 -11.97 4.88 -3.62
N ALA A 387 -11.40 5.18 -4.79
CA ALA A 387 -11.24 6.57 -5.24
C ALA A 387 -12.60 7.26 -5.40
N ASP A 388 -13.60 6.57 -5.96
CA ASP A 388 -14.95 7.12 -6.10
C ASP A 388 -15.63 7.29 -4.75
N PHE A 389 -15.46 6.34 -3.82
CA PHE A 389 -15.91 6.48 -2.44
C PHE A 389 -15.29 7.71 -1.75
N VAL A 390 -13.98 7.91 -1.86
CA VAL A 390 -13.28 9.08 -1.30
C VAL A 390 -13.86 10.39 -1.87
N ARG A 391 -14.14 10.45 -3.16
CA ARG A 391 -14.77 11.63 -3.78
C ARG A 391 -16.19 11.86 -3.28
N GLN A 392 -17.02 10.82 -3.26
CA GLN A 392 -18.42 10.88 -2.82
C GLN A 392 -18.56 11.26 -1.35
N GLN A 393 -17.64 10.79 -0.51
CA GLN A 393 -17.60 11.17 0.91
C GLN A 393 -17.09 12.59 1.13
N GLY A 394 -16.61 13.29 0.09
CA GLY A 394 -16.21 14.70 0.16
C GLY A 394 -14.90 14.93 0.90
N TYR A 395 -13.93 14.02 0.78
CA TYR A 395 -12.57 14.26 1.30
C TYR A 395 -11.96 15.47 0.58
N ALA A 396 -11.19 16.30 1.30
CA ALA A 396 -10.64 17.54 0.77
C ALA A 396 -9.44 17.26 -0.16
N LEU A 397 -9.71 16.74 -1.35
CA LEU A 397 -8.69 16.42 -2.35
C LEU A 397 -8.09 17.69 -2.96
N PRO A 398 -6.85 17.63 -3.50
CA PRO A 398 -6.26 18.78 -4.17
C PRO A 398 -7.13 19.16 -5.37
N MET A 399 -7.39 20.46 -5.55
CA MET A 399 -8.09 20.93 -6.75
C MET A 399 -7.29 20.48 -7.97
N GLN A 400 -7.90 19.64 -8.81
CA GLN A 400 -7.34 19.40 -10.12
C GLN A 400 -7.28 20.75 -10.81
N SER A 401 -6.09 21.20 -11.20
CA SER A 401 -6.00 22.28 -12.16
C SER A 401 -6.73 21.79 -13.39
N LEU A 402 -7.98 22.20 -13.56
CA LEU A 402 -8.68 22.12 -14.82
C LEU A 402 -7.81 22.93 -15.77
N ALA A 403 -6.91 22.25 -16.48
CA ALA A 403 -6.34 22.78 -17.70
C ALA A 403 -7.57 23.05 -18.57
N ARG A 404 -8.02 24.31 -18.59
CA ARG A 404 -8.99 24.79 -19.56
C ARG A 404 -8.39 24.44 -20.90
N LYS A 405 -8.89 23.38 -21.52
CA LYS A 405 -8.78 23.20 -22.97
C LYS A 405 -9.41 24.46 -23.55
N ARG A 406 -8.57 25.38 -24.01
CA ARG A 406 -8.98 26.45 -24.91
C ARG A 406 -9.06 25.87 -26.30
#